data_AF-A0A0Q1AHN0-F1
#
_entry.id   AF-A0A0Q1AHN0-F1
#
_cell.length_a   1.000
_cell.length_b   1.000
_cell.length_c   1.000
_cell.angle_alpha   90.00
_cell.angle_beta   90.00
_cell.angle_gamma   90.00
#
_symmetry.space_group_name_H-M   'P 1'
#
loop_
_entity.id
_entity.type
_entity.pdbx_description
1 polymer ?
#
loop_
_entity_poly.entity_id
_entity_poly.type
_entity_poly.pdbx_seq_one_letter_code
_entity_poly.pdbx_strand_id
1 'polypeptide(L)'
;MSGIPLSDVIGRLRQQGARRVALQFPDGLRRRACDVARDLKDAGFEVIISGDPCYGACDLAVETEEMADVLIHFGHAPVDDRPGVIYEYVPFTFDPAVLAEAVPLFTGTCVGLVTTIQHAHLVDEMAAFLATRGIECRVGGPGLRTPMRGQILGCSFAAARQTGAPEILYVGTGMFHPLGVQLATGVRVIALDPFTGHASVVDAERLLRKRFARIEKARDAETVGILVSLKSGQQRIDLARRLESLSPRAFLITLREITPDALQNLGCTCYVNTACPRIAYDDQIRFPAPVLSPPEYEIACGVRSWDDYLIDEMS
;
A
#
# COMPACT_ATOMS: atom_id res chain seq x y z
N MET A 1 -23.79 -11.27 -10.09
CA MET A 1 -22.57 -10.51 -9.78
C MET A 1 -21.88 -10.26 -11.11
N SER A 2 -21.85 -9.01 -11.58
CA SER A 2 -21.29 -8.66 -12.88
C SER A 2 -19.81 -9.08 -12.96
N GLY A 3 -19.45 -9.81 -14.03
CA GLY A 3 -18.07 -10.21 -14.36
C GLY A 3 -17.12 -9.02 -14.40
N ILE A 4 -15.81 -9.24 -14.26
CA ILE A 4 -14.84 -8.20 -14.63
C ILE A 4 -15.03 -8.06 -16.14
N PRO A 5 -15.37 -6.88 -16.68
CA PRO A 5 -15.54 -6.75 -18.11
C PRO A 5 -14.20 -7.03 -18.79
N LEU A 6 -14.11 -8.15 -19.52
CA LEU A 6 -12.88 -8.61 -20.18
C LEU A 6 -12.80 -8.23 -21.65
N SER A 7 -13.84 -7.61 -22.25
CA SER A 7 -13.86 -7.27 -23.67
C SER A 7 -12.65 -6.45 -24.09
N ASP A 8 -12.33 -5.44 -23.31
CA ASP A 8 -11.26 -4.49 -23.58
C ASP A 8 -9.90 -5.17 -23.39
N VAL A 9 -9.79 -6.00 -22.35
CA VAL A 9 -8.63 -6.84 -22.05
C VAL A 9 -8.34 -7.79 -23.20
N ILE A 10 -9.34 -8.53 -23.68
CA ILE A 10 -9.23 -9.45 -24.83
C ILE A 10 -8.78 -8.70 -26.09
N GLY A 11 -9.32 -7.49 -26.33
CA GLY A 11 -8.90 -6.64 -27.43
C GLY A 11 -7.40 -6.31 -27.37
N ARG A 12 -6.92 -5.86 -26.20
CA ARG A 12 -5.51 -5.55 -25.95
C ARG A 12 -4.60 -6.77 -26.15
N LEU A 13 -4.99 -7.93 -25.61
CA LEU A 13 -4.24 -9.18 -25.75
C LEU A 13 -4.07 -9.57 -27.23
N ARG A 14 -5.14 -9.48 -28.03
CA ARG A 14 -5.10 -9.78 -29.47
C ARG A 14 -4.22 -8.80 -30.23
N GLN A 15 -4.29 -7.51 -29.92
CA GLN A 15 -3.43 -6.49 -30.53
C GLN A 15 -1.95 -6.73 -30.23
N GLN A 16 -1.62 -7.24 -29.05
CA GLN A 16 -0.27 -7.64 -28.65
C GLN A 16 0.17 -8.99 -29.22
N GLY A 17 -0.73 -9.74 -29.87
CA GLY A 17 -0.45 -11.08 -30.39
C GLY A 17 -0.23 -12.14 -29.30
N ALA A 18 -0.68 -11.88 -28.07
CA ALA A 18 -0.52 -12.79 -26.94
C ALA A 18 -1.31 -14.10 -27.16
N ARG A 19 -0.73 -15.23 -26.78
CA ARG A 19 -1.36 -16.56 -26.83
C ARG A 19 -1.49 -17.17 -25.44
N ARG A 20 -0.48 -16.97 -24.59
CA ARG A 20 -0.40 -17.43 -23.21
C ARG A 20 -0.52 -16.24 -22.26
N VAL A 21 -1.43 -16.34 -21.31
CA VAL A 21 -1.79 -15.25 -20.40
C VAL A 21 -1.66 -15.72 -18.96
N ALA A 22 -0.84 -15.04 -18.17
CA ALA A 22 -0.77 -15.21 -16.73
C ALA A 22 -1.78 -14.29 -16.03
N LEU A 23 -2.43 -14.78 -14.98
CA LEU A 23 -3.38 -14.00 -14.18
C LEU A 23 -2.92 -13.91 -12.73
N GLN A 24 -3.00 -12.71 -12.15
CA GLN A 24 -2.72 -12.48 -10.74
C GLN A 24 -3.81 -11.62 -10.10
N PHE A 25 -4.30 -12.08 -8.93
CA PHE A 25 -5.41 -11.43 -8.22
C PHE A 25 -5.05 -11.16 -6.76
N PRO A 26 -5.42 -9.99 -6.21
CA PRO A 26 -5.46 -9.80 -4.77
C PRO A 26 -6.52 -10.69 -4.12
N ASP A 27 -6.39 -10.89 -2.81
CA ASP A 27 -7.29 -11.77 -2.04
C ASP A 27 -8.78 -11.44 -2.22
N GLY A 28 -9.12 -10.14 -2.27
CA GLY A 28 -10.50 -9.69 -2.48
C GLY A 28 -11.10 -10.07 -3.84
N LEU A 29 -10.27 -10.41 -4.83
CA LEU A 29 -10.69 -10.79 -6.19
C LEU A 29 -10.38 -12.24 -6.52
N ARG A 30 -9.60 -12.96 -5.69
CA ARG A 30 -9.12 -14.32 -5.99
C ARG A 30 -10.23 -15.33 -6.28
N ARG A 31 -11.41 -15.19 -5.64
CA ARG A 31 -12.56 -16.08 -5.90
C ARG A 31 -13.07 -16.02 -7.35
N ARG A 32 -12.70 -14.99 -8.10
CA ARG A 32 -13.10 -14.78 -9.50
C ARG A 32 -12.09 -15.36 -10.49
N ALA A 33 -10.94 -15.84 -10.02
CA ALA A 33 -9.83 -16.25 -10.89
C ALA A 33 -10.25 -17.35 -11.87
N CYS A 34 -10.97 -18.37 -11.40
CA CYS A 34 -11.44 -19.48 -12.25
C CYS A 34 -12.46 -19.03 -13.30
N ASP A 35 -13.31 -18.05 -12.98
CA ASP A 35 -14.31 -17.53 -13.92
C ASP A 35 -13.63 -16.73 -15.03
N VAL A 36 -12.73 -15.80 -14.66
CA VAL A 36 -11.93 -15.02 -15.63
C VAL A 36 -11.07 -15.94 -16.51
N ALA A 37 -10.46 -16.97 -15.92
CA ALA A 37 -9.67 -17.93 -16.68
C ALA A 37 -10.51 -18.72 -17.68
N ARG A 38 -11.76 -19.07 -17.33
CA ARG A 38 -12.69 -19.73 -18.25
C ARG A 38 -13.03 -18.81 -19.42
N ASP A 39 -13.41 -17.57 -19.14
CA ASP A 39 -13.77 -16.59 -20.17
C ASP A 39 -12.60 -16.34 -21.15
N LEU A 40 -11.36 -16.26 -20.66
CA LEU A 40 -10.18 -16.11 -21.51
C LEU A 40 -9.85 -17.39 -22.31
N LYS A 41 -10.06 -18.57 -21.74
CA LYS A 41 -9.92 -19.83 -22.49
C LYS A 41 -10.95 -19.94 -23.60
N ASP A 42 -12.20 -19.58 -23.33
CA ASP A 42 -13.28 -19.55 -24.33
C ASP A 42 -12.98 -18.52 -25.44
N ALA A 43 -12.23 -17.46 -25.12
CA ALA A 43 -11.74 -16.47 -26.10
C ALA A 43 -10.50 -16.91 -26.90
N GLY A 44 -9.94 -18.10 -26.63
CA GLY A 44 -8.86 -18.74 -27.38
C GLY A 44 -7.45 -18.61 -26.79
N PHE A 45 -7.32 -18.17 -25.53
CA PHE A 45 -6.02 -18.04 -24.86
C PHE A 45 -5.67 -19.29 -24.03
N GLU A 46 -4.39 -19.61 -23.95
CA GLU A 46 -3.85 -20.48 -22.90
C GLU A 46 -3.69 -19.64 -21.62
N VAL A 47 -4.15 -20.14 -20.48
CA VAL A 47 -4.25 -19.35 -19.24
C VAL A 47 -3.55 -20.05 -18.08
N ILE A 48 -2.70 -19.31 -17.38
CA ILE A 48 -2.00 -19.73 -16.17
C ILE A 48 -2.44 -18.80 -15.03
N ILE A 49 -2.83 -19.37 -13.89
CA ILE A 49 -3.27 -18.58 -12.72
C ILE A 49 -2.16 -18.63 -11.67
N SER A 50 -1.67 -17.47 -11.23
CA SER A 50 -0.83 -17.39 -10.03
C SER A 50 -1.69 -17.67 -8.79
N GLY A 51 -1.34 -18.73 -8.05
CA GLY A 51 -2.03 -19.14 -6.83
C GLY A 51 -1.53 -18.46 -5.56
N ASP A 52 -0.42 -17.73 -5.65
CA ASP A 52 0.27 -17.12 -4.51
C ASP A 52 -0.47 -15.88 -3.96
N PRO A 53 -0.16 -15.48 -2.70
CA PRO A 53 -0.52 -14.16 -2.18
C PRO A 53 -0.15 -13.02 -3.13
N CYS A 54 -1.01 -12.01 -3.20
CA CYS A 54 -0.78 -10.79 -3.96
C CYS A 54 -1.31 -9.59 -3.17
N TYR A 55 -0.39 -8.79 -2.64
CA TYR A 55 -0.74 -7.65 -1.77
C TYR A 55 -0.82 -6.31 -2.49
N GLY A 56 -0.34 -6.23 -3.74
CA GLY A 56 -0.21 -4.98 -4.48
C GLY A 56 0.57 -5.18 -5.78
N ALA A 57 0.69 -4.13 -6.59
CA ALA A 57 1.59 -4.11 -7.75
C ALA A 57 3.09 -4.20 -7.36
N CYS A 58 3.42 -4.05 -6.07
CA CYS A 58 4.77 -4.31 -5.55
C CYS A 58 5.10 -5.81 -5.40
N ASP A 59 4.17 -6.69 -5.77
CA ASP A 59 4.23 -8.12 -5.57
C ASP A 59 3.76 -8.85 -6.83
N LEU A 60 4.42 -8.58 -7.95
CA LEU A 60 4.07 -9.20 -9.23
C LEU A 60 4.46 -10.68 -9.23
N ALA A 61 3.63 -11.52 -9.85
CA ALA A 61 3.88 -12.95 -10.02
C ALA A 61 4.93 -13.21 -11.12
N VAL A 62 6.16 -12.75 -10.89
CA VAL A 62 7.26 -12.76 -11.87
C VAL A 62 7.53 -14.17 -12.41
N GLU A 63 7.55 -15.17 -11.55
CA GLU A 63 7.78 -16.57 -11.97
C GLU A 63 6.63 -17.11 -12.84
N THR A 64 5.40 -16.63 -12.63
CA THR A 64 4.24 -17.00 -13.46
C THR A 64 4.24 -16.22 -14.78
N GLU A 65 4.64 -14.95 -14.75
CA GLU A 65 4.82 -14.10 -15.93
C GLU A 65 5.82 -14.72 -16.92
N GLU A 66 6.93 -15.30 -16.45
CA GLU A 66 7.94 -15.98 -17.29
C GLU A 66 7.39 -17.17 -18.09
N MET A 67 6.24 -17.73 -17.69
CA MET A 67 5.56 -18.84 -18.37
C MET A 67 4.52 -18.38 -19.39
N ALA A 68 4.28 -17.07 -19.50
CA ALA A 68 3.26 -16.47 -20.35
C ALA A 68 3.84 -15.37 -21.25
N ASP A 69 3.05 -14.92 -22.24
CA ASP A 69 3.43 -13.80 -23.09
C ASP A 69 3.10 -12.45 -22.41
N VAL A 70 2.16 -12.46 -21.45
CA VAL A 70 1.67 -11.28 -20.73
C VAL A 70 1.08 -11.68 -19.37
N LEU A 71 1.33 -10.86 -18.35
CA LEU A 71 0.69 -10.94 -17.04
C LEU A 71 -0.45 -9.93 -16.94
N ILE A 72 -1.64 -10.37 -16.55
CA ILE A 72 -2.75 -9.51 -16.18
C ILE A 72 -2.81 -9.41 -14.66
N HIS A 73 -2.49 -8.24 -14.14
CA HIS A 73 -2.50 -7.92 -12.71
C HIS A 73 -3.75 -7.12 -12.36
N PHE A 74 -4.63 -7.70 -11.55
CA PHE A 74 -5.92 -7.08 -11.20
C PHE A 74 -5.85 -6.22 -9.94
N GLY A 75 -6.60 -5.12 -9.92
CA GLY A 75 -6.96 -4.37 -8.71
C GLY A 75 -5.98 -3.29 -8.27
N HIS A 76 -4.78 -3.21 -8.85
CA HIS A 76 -3.77 -2.22 -8.46
C HIS A 76 -3.24 -1.42 -9.65
N ALA A 77 -2.80 -0.19 -9.36
CA ALA A 77 -2.03 0.63 -10.28
C ALA A 77 -0.55 0.20 -10.30
N PRO A 78 0.17 0.37 -11.43
CA PRO A 78 1.60 0.13 -11.48
C PRO A 78 2.35 0.96 -10.44
N VAL A 79 3.36 0.35 -9.82
CA VAL A 79 4.32 1.05 -8.94
C VAL A 79 5.68 1.24 -9.61
N ASP A 80 5.89 0.58 -10.74
CA ASP A 80 7.05 0.61 -11.62
C ASP A 80 6.60 0.35 -13.07
N ASP A 81 7.41 0.78 -14.04
CA ASP A 81 7.16 0.50 -15.47
C ASP A 81 7.73 -0.87 -15.82
N ARG A 82 6.84 -1.86 -16.00
CA ARG A 82 7.22 -3.24 -16.34
C ARG A 82 6.57 -3.65 -17.68
N PRO A 83 7.36 -3.79 -18.74
CA PRO A 83 6.88 -4.36 -20.00
C PRO A 83 6.31 -5.76 -19.77
N GLY A 84 5.26 -6.12 -20.51
CA GLY A 84 4.63 -7.44 -20.39
C GLY A 84 3.58 -7.56 -19.27
N VAL A 85 3.29 -6.47 -18.55
CA VAL A 85 2.22 -6.45 -17.54
C VAL A 85 1.07 -5.53 -17.96
N ILE A 86 -0.12 -6.10 -17.99
CA ILE A 86 -1.39 -5.39 -18.12
C ILE A 86 -1.97 -5.20 -16.72
N TYR A 87 -2.10 -3.95 -16.29
CA TYR A 87 -2.79 -3.60 -15.06
C TYR A 87 -4.28 -3.37 -15.35
N GLU A 88 -5.15 -4.15 -14.70
CA GLU A 88 -6.61 -4.02 -14.81
C GLU A 88 -7.19 -3.52 -13.49
N TYR A 89 -7.63 -2.27 -13.49
CA TYR A 89 -8.19 -1.65 -12.29
C TYR A 89 -9.59 -2.16 -12.02
N VAL A 90 -9.93 -2.29 -10.74
CA VAL A 90 -11.29 -2.63 -10.31
C VAL A 90 -11.84 -1.45 -9.50
N PRO A 91 -12.38 -0.42 -10.19
CA PRO A 91 -12.90 0.77 -9.53
C PRO A 91 -14.15 0.44 -8.73
N PHE A 92 -14.34 1.17 -7.62
CA PHE A 92 -15.53 1.12 -6.77
C PHE A 92 -16.19 2.49 -6.74
N THR A 93 -17.41 2.54 -7.24
CA THR A 93 -18.21 3.78 -7.28
C THR A 93 -19.10 3.89 -6.05
N PHE A 94 -19.26 5.12 -5.57
CA PHE A 94 -20.20 5.52 -4.52
C PHE A 94 -20.73 6.92 -4.86
N ASP A 95 -21.82 7.35 -4.21
CA ASP A 95 -22.36 8.70 -4.36
C ASP A 95 -21.51 9.70 -3.54
N PRO A 96 -20.88 10.71 -4.17
CA PRO A 96 -20.13 11.75 -3.45
C PRO A 96 -20.93 12.48 -2.37
N ALA A 97 -22.27 12.41 -2.37
CA ALA A 97 -23.11 12.95 -1.29
C ALA A 97 -22.68 12.49 0.11
N VAL A 98 -22.09 11.28 0.24
CA VAL A 98 -21.57 10.75 1.51
C VAL A 98 -20.47 11.63 2.12
N LEU A 99 -19.77 12.46 1.34
CA LEU A 99 -18.77 13.40 1.83
C LEU A 99 -19.37 14.47 2.75
N ALA A 100 -20.70 14.66 2.74
CA ALA A 100 -21.39 15.54 3.68
C ALA A 100 -21.11 15.17 5.14
N GLU A 101 -20.88 13.88 5.45
CA GLU A 101 -20.59 13.39 6.80
C GLU A 101 -19.24 13.90 7.34
N ALA A 102 -18.29 14.21 6.45
CA ALA A 102 -16.99 14.76 6.84
C ALA A 102 -17.00 16.28 7.04
N VAL A 103 -17.95 17.00 6.42
CA VAL A 103 -18.00 18.48 6.44
C VAL A 103 -18.05 19.07 7.86
N PRO A 104 -18.86 18.56 8.80
CA PRO A 104 -18.89 19.07 10.17
C PRO A 104 -17.57 18.90 10.94
N LEU A 105 -16.67 18.03 10.45
CA LEU A 105 -15.38 17.77 11.06
C LEU A 105 -14.29 18.69 10.56
N PHE A 106 -14.50 19.47 9.49
CA PHE A 106 -13.49 20.41 9.00
C PHE A 106 -13.37 21.62 9.91
N THR A 107 -12.15 22.12 10.05
CA THR A 107 -11.85 23.33 10.83
C THR A 107 -11.76 24.58 9.98
N GLY A 108 -11.56 24.43 8.67
CA GLY A 108 -11.57 25.50 7.69
C GLY A 108 -12.30 25.11 6.40
N THR A 109 -12.11 25.93 5.37
CA THR A 109 -12.74 25.78 4.05
C THR A 109 -11.77 25.29 2.98
N CYS A 110 -10.58 24.80 3.35
CA CYS A 110 -9.58 24.27 2.42
C CYS A 110 -9.09 22.93 2.93
N VAL A 111 -9.29 21.87 2.13
CA VAL A 111 -8.90 20.50 2.47
C VAL A 111 -8.07 19.87 1.37
N GLY A 112 -7.08 19.08 1.75
CA GLY A 112 -6.42 18.15 0.84
C GLY A 112 -7.32 16.94 0.62
N LEU A 113 -7.39 16.39 -0.58
CA LEU A 113 -8.15 15.16 -0.85
C LEU A 113 -7.20 14.06 -1.30
N VAL A 114 -7.25 12.91 -0.62
CA VAL A 114 -6.52 11.70 -0.99
C VAL A 114 -7.37 10.45 -0.88
N THR A 115 -7.03 9.43 -1.65
CA THR A 115 -7.73 8.14 -1.67
C THR A 115 -6.80 7.02 -2.18
N THR A 116 -7.34 5.81 -2.30
CA THR A 116 -6.65 4.66 -2.91
C THR A 116 -7.09 4.48 -4.37
N ILE A 117 -6.39 3.62 -5.13
CA ILE A 117 -6.67 3.39 -6.55
C ILE A 117 -8.13 3.05 -6.86
N GLN A 118 -8.82 2.37 -5.95
CA GLN A 118 -10.21 1.94 -6.13
C GLN A 118 -11.20 3.09 -6.26
N HIS A 119 -10.86 4.28 -5.75
CA HIS A 119 -11.74 5.46 -5.81
C HIS A 119 -11.07 6.65 -6.50
N ALA A 120 -9.86 6.48 -7.04
CA ALA A 120 -9.12 7.56 -7.68
C ALA A 120 -9.85 8.17 -8.88
N HIS A 121 -10.72 7.40 -9.55
CA HIS A 121 -11.58 7.90 -10.64
C HIS A 121 -12.65 8.89 -10.17
N LEU A 122 -12.99 8.92 -8.88
CA LEU A 122 -14.00 9.83 -8.31
C LEU A 122 -13.41 11.12 -7.73
N VAL A 123 -12.09 11.32 -7.79
CA VAL A 123 -11.40 12.48 -7.17
C VAL A 123 -11.98 13.81 -7.62
N ASP A 124 -12.27 13.96 -8.91
CA ASP A 124 -12.82 15.21 -9.45
C ASP A 124 -14.30 15.40 -9.04
N GLU A 125 -15.08 14.33 -8.99
CA GLU A 125 -16.48 14.37 -8.52
C GLU A 125 -16.57 14.69 -7.02
N MET A 126 -15.70 14.09 -6.21
CA MET A 126 -15.55 14.39 -4.78
C MET A 126 -15.18 15.86 -4.55
N ALA A 127 -14.19 16.37 -5.29
CA ALA A 127 -13.77 17.77 -5.20
C ALA A 127 -14.91 18.73 -5.62
N ALA A 128 -15.63 18.41 -6.70
CA ALA A 128 -16.77 19.20 -7.16
C ALA A 128 -17.89 19.22 -6.11
N PHE A 129 -18.22 18.07 -5.51
CA PHE A 129 -19.21 18.00 -4.43
C PHE A 129 -18.83 18.90 -3.24
N LEU A 130 -17.60 18.81 -2.75
CA LEU A 130 -17.11 19.64 -1.65
C LEU A 130 -17.12 21.14 -2.00
N ALA A 131 -16.84 21.49 -3.26
CA ALA A 131 -16.94 22.88 -3.73
C ALA A 131 -18.38 23.42 -3.63
N THR A 132 -19.42 22.59 -3.88
CA THR A 132 -20.82 23.01 -3.68
C THR A 132 -21.16 23.32 -2.22
N ARG A 133 -20.34 22.84 -1.27
CA ARG A 133 -20.44 23.10 0.17
C ARG A 133 -19.52 24.23 0.63
N GLY A 134 -18.87 24.95 -0.29
CA GLY A 134 -17.94 26.04 0.03
C GLY A 134 -16.56 25.56 0.51
N ILE A 135 -16.19 24.31 0.22
CA ILE A 135 -14.89 23.73 0.60
C ILE A 135 -13.98 23.65 -0.64
N GLU A 136 -12.88 24.40 -0.64
CA GLU A 136 -11.79 24.27 -1.61
C GLU A 136 -11.06 22.94 -1.42
N CYS A 137 -10.92 22.17 -2.50
CA CYS A 137 -10.18 20.91 -2.49
C CYS A 137 -8.84 21.03 -3.24
N ARG A 138 -7.75 20.72 -2.55
CA ARG A 138 -6.42 20.57 -3.13
C ARG A 138 -6.08 19.10 -3.28
N VAL A 139 -5.56 18.70 -4.43
CA VAL A 139 -5.26 17.30 -4.71
C VAL A 139 -3.87 17.20 -5.31
N GLY A 140 -3.01 16.40 -4.68
CA GLY A 140 -1.67 16.11 -5.19
C GLY A 140 -1.72 15.37 -6.51
N GLY A 141 -0.75 15.64 -7.38
CA GLY A 141 -0.60 14.95 -8.66
C GLY A 141 -0.08 13.51 -8.50
N PRO A 142 0.16 12.83 -9.63
CA PRO A 142 0.87 11.55 -9.65
C PRO A 142 2.23 11.63 -8.95
N GLY A 143 2.65 10.51 -8.37
CA GLY A 143 3.95 10.32 -7.74
C GLY A 143 4.67 9.12 -8.35
N LEU A 144 5.90 8.87 -7.90
CA LEU A 144 6.77 7.82 -8.45
C LEU A 144 6.12 6.43 -8.43
N ARG A 145 5.39 6.09 -7.37
CA ARG A 145 4.69 4.81 -7.20
C ARG A 145 3.17 4.90 -7.30
N THR A 146 2.64 6.07 -7.62
CA THR A 146 1.20 6.38 -7.60
C THR A 146 0.81 7.15 -8.86
N PRO A 147 0.39 6.46 -9.93
CA PRO A 147 0.17 7.11 -11.22
C PRO A 147 -1.07 8.02 -11.26
N MET A 148 -1.99 7.91 -10.29
CA MET A 148 -3.22 8.69 -10.28
C MET A 148 -3.16 9.90 -9.34
N ARG A 149 -3.82 10.98 -9.74
CA ARG A 149 -4.00 12.18 -8.91
C ARG A 149 -4.77 11.82 -7.63
N GLY A 150 -4.32 12.31 -6.48
CA GLY A 150 -4.90 12.03 -5.17
C GLY A 150 -4.66 10.60 -4.65
N GLN A 151 -3.98 9.74 -5.41
CA GLN A 151 -3.70 8.37 -4.99
C GLN A 151 -2.55 8.33 -3.99
N ILE A 152 -2.79 7.64 -2.87
CA ILE A 152 -1.76 7.24 -1.92
C ILE A 152 -1.65 5.71 -1.85
N LEU A 153 -0.55 5.23 -1.29
CA LEU A 153 -0.34 3.82 -0.94
C LEU A 153 0.06 3.74 0.54
N GLY A 154 0.04 2.53 1.09
CA GLY A 154 0.57 2.31 2.42
C GLY A 154 2.09 2.53 2.56
N CYS A 155 2.79 2.74 1.45
CA CYS A 155 4.22 3.03 1.38
C CYS A 155 4.55 4.34 0.67
N SER A 156 3.55 5.14 0.25
CA SER A 156 3.79 6.40 -0.46
C SER A 156 2.69 7.40 -0.16
N PHE A 157 3.06 8.50 0.50
CA PHE A 157 2.16 9.59 0.88
C PHE A 157 2.51 10.90 0.13
N ALA A 158 3.19 10.80 -1.01
CA ALA A 158 3.61 11.96 -1.81
C ALA A 158 2.42 12.85 -2.22
N ALA A 159 1.32 12.25 -2.70
CA ALA A 159 0.11 12.99 -3.09
C ALA A 159 -0.50 13.77 -1.91
N ALA A 160 -0.41 13.25 -0.69
CA ALA A 160 -0.87 13.95 0.51
C ALA A 160 -0.03 15.21 0.80
N ARG A 161 1.30 15.11 0.72
CA ARG A 161 2.20 16.26 0.92
C ARG A 161 2.02 17.33 -0.15
N GLN A 162 1.84 16.92 -1.40
CA GLN A 162 1.63 17.83 -2.52
C GLN A 162 0.34 18.66 -2.41
N THR A 163 -0.63 18.25 -1.58
CA THR A 163 -1.85 19.06 -1.38
C THR A 163 -1.54 20.43 -0.79
N GLY A 164 -0.52 20.56 0.07
CA GLY A 164 -0.21 21.80 0.79
C GLY A 164 -1.40 22.38 1.56
N ALA A 165 -2.38 21.54 1.91
CA ALA A 165 -3.60 21.94 2.60
C ALA A 165 -3.42 21.89 4.13
N PRO A 166 -4.15 22.72 4.90
CA PRO A 166 -4.03 22.75 6.36
C PRO A 166 -4.62 21.50 7.04
N GLU A 167 -5.56 20.83 6.38
CA GLU A 167 -6.12 19.55 6.80
C GLU A 167 -6.41 18.68 5.58
N ILE A 168 -6.47 17.35 5.75
CA ILE A 168 -6.63 16.39 4.65
C ILE A 168 -7.83 15.47 4.92
N LEU A 169 -8.70 15.31 3.93
CA LEU A 169 -9.69 14.25 3.85
C LEU A 169 -9.10 13.03 3.12
N TYR A 170 -9.02 11.92 3.82
CA TYR A 170 -8.86 10.59 3.23
C TYR A 170 -10.25 9.97 3.00
N VAL A 171 -10.52 9.53 1.77
CA VAL A 171 -11.74 8.78 1.45
C VAL A 171 -11.37 7.34 1.11
N GLY A 172 -11.89 6.39 1.87
CA GLY A 172 -11.64 4.97 1.69
C GLY A 172 -11.85 4.18 2.97
N THR A 173 -11.72 2.87 2.87
CA THR A 173 -11.87 1.98 4.03
C THR A 173 -10.56 1.86 4.82
N GLY A 174 -10.69 1.47 6.09
CA GLY A 174 -9.56 1.17 6.98
C GLY A 174 -8.79 2.40 7.48
N MET A 175 -8.01 2.20 8.55
CA MET A 175 -7.31 3.29 9.25
C MET A 175 -5.82 3.41 8.92
N PHE A 176 -5.22 2.42 8.25
CA PHE A 176 -3.77 2.45 7.99
C PHE A 176 -3.34 3.67 7.16
N HIS A 177 -3.98 3.88 6.01
CA HIS A 177 -3.66 5.02 5.13
C HIS A 177 -3.82 6.38 5.82
N PRO A 178 -4.95 6.71 6.46
CA PRO A 178 -5.10 8.02 7.09
C PRO A 178 -4.13 8.24 8.27
N LEU A 179 -3.80 7.20 9.04
CA LEU A 179 -2.74 7.27 10.06
C LEU A 179 -1.39 7.58 9.42
N GLY A 180 -1.07 6.90 8.31
CA GLY A 180 0.16 7.15 7.57
C GLY A 180 0.22 8.55 6.99
N VAL A 181 -0.88 9.07 6.44
CA VAL A 181 -0.99 10.47 5.99
C VAL A 181 -0.70 11.44 7.13
N GLN A 182 -1.31 11.24 8.30
CA GLN A 182 -1.09 12.12 9.45
C GLN A 182 0.37 12.11 9.89
N LEU A 183 1.00 10.94 9.98
CA LEU A 183 2.43 10.82 10.33
C LEU A 183 3.35 11.41 9.26
N ALA A 184 3.01 11.25 7.98
CA ALA A 184 3.80 11.70 6.85
C ALA A 184 3.78 13.23 6.68
N THR A 185 2.66 13.87 7.01
CA THR A 185 2.39 15.29 6.73
C THR A 185 2.42 16.17 7.97
N GLY A 186 2.19 15.59 9.16
CA GLY A 186 2.00 16.33 10.40
C GLY A 186 0.72 17.16 10.47
N VAL A 187 -0.15 17.11 9.45
CA VAL A 187 -1.40 17.88 9.42
C VAL A 187 -2.59 17.07 9.94
N ARG A 188 -3.67 17.77 10.24
CA ARG A 188 -4.93 17.15 10.67
C ARG A 188 -5.52 16.31 9.55
N VAL A 189 -5.95 15.08 9.85
CA VAL A 189 -6.55 14.16 8.87
C VAL A 189 -7.93 13.73 9.33
N ILE A 190 -8.89 13.74 8.40
CA ILE A 190 -10.22 13.17 8.54
C ILE A 190 -10.27 11.92 7.66
N ALA A 191 -10.71 10.80 8.21
CA ALA A 191 -10.98 9.59 7.45
C ALA A 191 -12.49 9.44 7.26
N LEU A 192 -12.91 9.19 6.01
CA LEU A 192 -14.29 8.89 5.65
C LEU A 192 -14.36 7.54 4.96
N ASP A 193 -15.13 6.61 5.53
CA ASP A 193 -15.52 5.38 4.84
C ASP A 193 -16.72 5.67 3.93
N PRO A 194 -16.58 5.60 2.60
CA PRO A 194 -17.65 5.97 1.68
C PRO A 194 -18.81 4.96 1.64
N PHE A 195 -18.64 3.77 2.23
CA PHE A 195 -19.67 2.72 2.24
C PHE A 195 -20.49 2.74 3.52
N THR A 196 -19.88 3.12 4.65
CA THR A 196 -20.60 3.23 5.94
C THR A 196 -21.01 4.66 6.27
N GLY A 197 -20.47 5.65 5.57
CA GLY A 197 -20.64 7.09 5.89
C GLY A 197 -19.95 7.51 7.18
N HIS A 198 -19.12 6.65 7.78
CA HIS A 198 -18.46 6.97 9.03
C HIS A 198 -17.28 7.90 8.78
N ALA A 199 -17.37 9.13 9.29
CA ALA A 199 -16.29 10.11 9.29
C ALA A 199 -15.70 10.25 10.70
N SER A 200 -14.37 10.31 10.80
CA SER A 200 -13.69 10.54 12.08
C SER A 200 -12.36 11.27 11.92
N VAL A 201 -11.95 11.97 12.98
CA VAL A 201 -10.63 12.60 13.07
C VAL A 201 -9.61 11.54 13.44
N VAL A 202 -8.50 11.53 12.71
CA VAL A 202 -7.43 10.54 12.88
C VAL A 202 -6.54 10.90 14.06
N ASP A 203 -6.20 9.91 14.88
CA ASP A 203 -5.28 10.02 16.01
C ASP A 203 -4.14 9.00 15.90
N ALA A 204 -2.99 9.47 15.40
CA ALA A 204 -1.77 8.70 15.31
C ALA A 204 -0.97 8.63 16.63
N GLU A 205 -1.31 9.40 17.67
CA GLU A 205 -0.58 9.36 18.94
C GLU A 205 -0.67 7.97 19.59
N ARG A 206 -1.84 7.33 19.51
CA ARG A 206 -2.03 5.98 20.02
C ARG A 206 -1.11 4.97 19.31
N LEU A 207 -0.87 5.14 18.02
CA LEU A 207 0.08 4.32 17.27
C LEU A 207 1.51 4.61 17.73
N LEU A 208 1.91 5.89 17.80
CA LEU A 208 3.24 6.31 18.23
C LEU A 208 3.60 5.78 19.62
N ARG A 209 2.70 5.85 20.60
CA ARG A 209 2.94 5.29 21.95
C ARG A 209 3.24 3.79 21.90
N LYS A 210 2.53 3.03 21.05
CA LYS A 210 2.82 1.60 20.85
C LYS A 210 4.17 1.41 20.17
N ARG A 211 4.52 2.24 19.17
CA ARG A 211 5.81 2.16 18.47
C ARG A 211 6.98 2.48 19.39
N PHE A 212 6.86 3.50 20.23
CA PHE A 212 7.87 3.84 21.24
C PHE A 212 8.19 2.64 22.15
N ALA A 213 7.16 1.98 22.70
CA ALA A 213 7.35 0.79 23.52
C ALA A 213 8.04 -0.38 22.77
N ARG A 214 7.86 -0.48 21.44
CA ARG A 214 8.56 -1.48 20.61
C ARG A 214 10.02 -1.14 20.39
N ILE A 215 10.32 0.14 20.11
CA ILE A 215 11.69 0.65 19.97
C ILE A 215 12.47 0.39 21.25
N GLU A 216 11.91 0.75 22.41
CA GLU A 216 12.58 0.54 23.70
C GLU A 216 12.83 -0.94 23.98
N LYS A 217 11.85 -1.82 23.71
CA LYS A 217 12.05 -3.27 23.83
C LYS A 217 13.15 -3.81 22.90
N ALA A 218 13.37 -3.18 21.75
CA ALA A 218 14.35 -3.63 20.76
C ALA A 218 15.79 -3.20 21.07
N ARG A 219 16.02 -2.24 21.97
CA ARG A 219 17.39 -1.78 22.34
C ARG A 219 18.24 -2.91 22.93
N ASP A 220 17.60 -3.77 23.71
CA ASP A 220 18.23 -4.91 24.39
C ASP A 220 18.32 -6.17 23.52
N ALA A 221 17.95 -6.10 22.23
CA ALA A 221 17.91 -7.28 21.35
C ALA A 221 19.30 -7.87 21.08
N GLU A 222 19.54 -9.11 21.52
CA GLU A 222 20.80 -9.83 21.35
C GLU A 222 21.10 -10.20 19.89
N THR A 223 20.07 -10.44 19.09
CA THR A 223 20.16 -10.75 17.65
C THR A 223 19.09 -9.99 16.89
N VAL A 224 19.50 -9.31 15.81
CA VAL A 224 18.63 -8.50 14.96
C VAL A 224 18.60 -9.05 13.53
N GLY A 225 17.41 -9.45 13.06
CA GLY A 225 17.22 -9.87 11.67
C GLY A 225 16.75 -8.71 10.79
N ILE A 226 17.57 -8.25 9.85
CA ILE A 226 17.20 -7.24 8.86
C ILE A 226 16.55 -7.94 7.66
N LEU A 227 15.22 -7.82 7.55
CA LEU A 227 14.40 -8.52 6.57
C LEU A 227 14.44 -7.81 5.22
N VAL A 228 14.76 -8.55 4.16
CA VAL A 228 14.74 -8.10 2.76
C VAL A 228 13.75 -8.95 1.98
N SER A 229 12.72 -8.32 1.41
CA SER A 229 11.74 -9.02 0.58
C SER A 229 12.27 -9.31 -0.81
N LEU A 230 11.93 -10.50 -1.33
CA LEU A 230 12.19 -10.92 -2.72
C LEU A 230 11.07 -10.50 -3.69
N LYS A 231 10.03 -9.80 -3.23
CA LYS A 231 8.93 -9.31 -4.07
C LYS A 231 9.38 -8.15 -4.94
N SER A 232 8.88 -8.11 -6.18
CA SER A 232 9.35 -7.25 -7.27
C SER A 232 9.51 -5.77 -6.90
N GLY A 233 8.56 -5.21 -6.14
CA GLY A 233 8.56 -3.81 -5.76
C GLY A 233 8.90 -3.53 -4.29
N GLN A 234 9.41 -4.51 -3.54
CA GLN A 234 9.68 -4.39 -2.10
C GLN A 234 11.16 -4.56 -1.70
N GLN A 235 12.03 -4.99 -2.61
CA GLN A 235 13.43 -5.25 -2.29
C GLN A 235 14.20 -3.93 -2.02
N ARG A 236 14.70 -3.75 -0.79
CA ARG A 236 15.53 -2.60 -0.39
C ARG A 236 16.88 -3.03 0.18
N ILE A 237 17.67 -3.79 -0.60
CA ILE A 237 18.92 -4.40 -0.11
C ILE A 237 19.97 -3.37 0.34
N ASP A 238 20.10 -2.24 -0.33
CA ASP A 238 21.10 -1.22 0.03
C ASP A 238 20.74 -0.52 1.34
N LEU A 239 19.44 -0.27 1.56
CA LEU A 239 18.93 0.17 2.86
C LEU A 239 19.23 -0.89 3.93
N ALA A 240 18.95 -2.16 3.65
CA ALA A 240 19.19 -3.24 4.61
C ALA A 240 20.66 -3.37 5.00
N ARG A 241 21.59 -3.27 4.04
CA ARG A 241 23.04 -3.24 4.30
C ARG A 241 23.46 -2.05 5.17
N ARG A 242 22.89 -0.86 4.91
CA ARG A 242 23.15 0.31 5.76
C ARG A 242 22.69 0.06 7.20
N LEU A 243 21.48 -0.48 7.38
CA LEU A 243 20.96 -0.76 8.72
C LEU A 243 21.75 -1.86 9.42
N GLU A 244 22.13 -2.91 8.71
CA GLU A 244 22.98 -3.99 9.26
C GLU A 244 24.31 -3.43 9.81
N SER A 245 24.93 -2.47 9.12
CA SER A 245 26.17 -1.83 9.60
C SER A 245 26.03 -1.04 10.91
N LEU A 246 24.82 -0.75 11.39
CA LEU A 246 24.59 -0.01 12.64
C LEU A 246 24.84 -0.85 13.90
N SER A 247 24.90 -2.18 13.78
CA SER A 247 25.06 -3.07 14.93
C SER A 247 25.75 -4.37 14.52
N PRO A 248 26.81 -4.82 15.24
CA PRO A 248 27.44 -6.11 14.97
C PRO A 248 26.54 -7.32 15.30
N ARG A 249 25.35 -7.09 15.88
CA ARG A 249 24.32 -8.09 16.18
C ARG A 249 23.31 -8.28 15.05
N ALA A 250 23.42 -7.49 13.97
CA ALA A 250 22.47 -7.48 12.87
C ALA A 250 22.92 -8.41 11.74
N PHE A 251 21.95 -9.07 11.09
CA PHE A 251 22.19 -9.96 9.95
C PHE A 251 21.12 -9.76 8.89
N LEU A 252 21.50 -9.86 7.61
CA LEU A 252 20.55 -9.80 6.50
C LEU A 252 19.81 -11.13 6.34
N ILE A 253 18.48 -11.07 6.18
CA ILE A 253 17.62 -12.24 5.95
C ILE A 253 16.73 -11.96 4.75
N THR A 254 16.80 -12.80 3.72
CA THR A 254 15.91 -12.71 2.56
C THR A 254 14.72 -13.64 2.70
N LEU A 255 13.52 -13.14 2.39
CA LEU A 255 12.27 -13.90 2.44
C LEU A 255 11.36 -13.45 1.29
N ARG A 256 10.57 -14.36 0.73
CA ARG A 256 9.48 -13.98 -0.18
C ARG A 256 8.25 -13.54 0.61
N GLU A 257 7.79 -14.41 1.51
CA GLU A 257 6.70 -14.14 2.45
C GLU A 257 7.27 -13.91 3.85
N ILE A 258 6.90 -12.79 4.48
CA ILE A 258 7.23 -12.51 5.88
C ILE A 258 6.04 -12.91 6.73
N THR A 259 6.15 -14.06 7.41
CA THR A 259 5.07 -14.62 8.23
C THR A 259 5.49 -14.77 9.69
N PRO A 260 4.55 -14.81 10.65
CA PRO A 260 4.85 -15.09 12.05
C PRO A 260 5.66 -16.37 12.23
N ASP A 261 5.29 -17.45 11.55
CA ASP A 261 5.98 -18.74 11.64
C ASP A 261 7.42 -18.67 11.11
N ALA A 262 7.65 -17.97 10.01
CA ALA A 262 8.99 -17.76 9.48
C ALA A 262 9.88 -17.02 10.50
N LEU A 263 9.37 -15.93 11.08
CA LEU A 263 10.11 -15.15 12.09
C LEU A 263 10.26 -15.91 13.43
N GLN A 264 9.31 -16.77 13.79
CA GLN A 264 9.42 -17.65 14.96
C GLN A 264 10.59 -18.63 14.77
N ASN A 265 10.65 -19.27 13.61
CA ASN A 265 11.67 -20.29 13.32
C ASN A 265 13.08 -19.71 13.13
N LEU A 266 13.19 -18.47 12.66
CA LEU A 266 14.46 -17.74 12.55
C LEU A 266 15.03 -17.31 13.91
N GLY A 267 14.18 -17.10 14.92
CA GLY A 267 14.60 -16.95 16.31
C GLY A 267 15.32 -15.65 16.68
N CYS A 268 15.36 -14.61 15.83
CA CYS A 268 15.94 -13.33 16.23
C CYS A 268 15.10 -12.65 17.31
N THR A 269 15.76 -11.99 18.27
CA THR A 269 15.12 -11.26 19.36
C THR A 269 14.48 -9.93 18.93
N CYS A 270 14.83 -9.44 17.74
CA CYS A 270 14.24 -8.29 17.07
C CYS A 270 14.37 -8.47 15.56
N TYR A 271 13.43 -7.90 14.81
CA TYR A 271 13.50 -7.81 13.36
C TYR A 271 13.37 -6.36 12.90
N VAL A 272 14.01 -6.05 11.77
CA VAL A 272 13.88 -4.77 11.08
C VAL A 272 13.34 -5.03 9.70
N ASN A 273 12.18 -4.46 9.39
CA ASN A 273 11.47 -4.71 8.15
C ASN A 273 11.89 -3.70 7.08
N THR A 274 12.66 -4.15 6.09
CA THR A 274 12.93 -3.36 4.87
C THR A 274 12.03 -3.75 3.68
N ALA A 275 11.00 -4.57 3.91
CA ALA A 275 10.00 -4.94 2.90
C ALA A 275 8.84 -3.92 2.87
N CYS A 276 7.60 -4.40 2.66
CA CYS A 276 6.38 -3.59 2.77
C CYS A 276 6.27 -2.90 4.14
N PRO A 277 6.21 -1.56 4.22
CA PRO A 277 6.10 -0.82 5.49
C PRO A 277 4.94 -1.29 6.37
N ARG A 278 3.80 -1.67 5.78
CA ARG A 278 2.60 -2.12 6.52
C ARG A 278 2.86 -3.27 7.48
N ILE A 279 3.79 -4.17 7.16
CA ILE A 279 4.08 -5.37 7.96
C ILE A 279 4.52 -4.99 9.38
N ALA A 280 5.39 -3.97 9.51
CA ALA A 280 5.88 -3.53 10.80
C ALA A 280 4.77 -2.88 11.67
N TYR A 281 3.71 -2.36 11.04
CA TYR A 281 2.66 -1.60 11.71
C TYR A 281 1.39 -2.43 11.96
N ASP A 282 0.79 -2.99 10.91
CA ASP A 282 -0.48 -3.73 10.95
C ASP A 282 -0.32 -5.12 11.59
N ASP A 283 0.73 -5.86 11.21
CA ASP A 283 0.92 -7.26 11.62
C ASP A 283 1.73 -7.42 12.90
N GLN A 284 2.24 -6.32 13.49
CA GLN A 284 3.10 -6.36 14.69
C GLN A 284 2.57 -7.23 15.82
N ILE A 285 1.24 -7.26 16.03
CA ILE A 285 0.63 -8.04 17.10
C ILE A 285 0.77 -9.55 16.91
N ARG A 286 0.99 -10.01 15.68
CA ARG A 286 1.11 -11.43 15.31
C ARG A 286 2.53 -11.95 15.41
N PHE A 287 3.53 -11.06 15.41
CA PHE A 287 4.94 -11.45 15.40
C PHE A 287 5.47 -11.81 16.79
N PRO A 288 6.40 -12.78 16.87
CA PRO A 288 6.94 -13.26 18.15
C PRO A 288 7.91 -12.27 18.81
N ALA A 289 8.45 -11.33 18.03
CA ALA A 289 9.43 -10.33 18.45
C ALA A 289 9.04 -8.93 17.93
N PRO A 290 9.63 -7.85 18.47
CA PRO A 290 9.50 -6.51 17.88
C PRO A 290 9.91 -6.54 16.41
N VAL A 291 9.09 -5.94 15.55
CA VAL A 291 9.39 -5.71 14.13
C VAL A 291 9.39 -4.21 13.92
N LEU A 292 10.60 -3.64 13.83
CA LEU A 292 10.80 -2.22 13.64
C LEU A 292 10.81 -1.87 12.15
N SER A 293 10.36 -0.66 11.84
CA SER A 293 10.65 -0.04 10.55
C SER A 293 12.08 0.52 10.52
N PRO A 294 12.62 0.89 9.35
CA PRO A 294 13.96 1.45 9.24
C PRO A 294 14.18 2.71 10.11
N PRO A 295 13.29 3.74 10.09
CA PRO A 295 13.46 4.90 10.98
C PRO A 295 13.42 4.53 12.47
N GLU A 296 12.60 3.56 12.85
CA GLU A 296 12.51 3.11 14.24
C GLU A 296 13.76 2.37 14.71
N TYR A 297 14.39 1.60 13.82
CA TYR A 297 15.66 0.96 14.11
C TYR A 297 16.81 1.97 14.21
N GLU A 298 16.79 3.03 13.39
CA GLU A 298 17.72 4.17 13.54
C GLU A 298 17.56 4.83 14.92
N ILE A 299 16.34 4.97 15.45
CA ILE A 299 16.09 5.48 16.81
C ILE A 299 16.60 4.50 17.87
N ALA A 300 16.36 3.20 17.70
CA ALA A 300 16.84 2.16 18.60
C ALA A 300 18.39 2.16 18.70
N CYS A 301 19.08 2.43 17.58
CA CYS A 301 20.53 2.51 17.49
C CYS A 301 21.11 3.89 17.86
N GLY A 302 20.26 4.90 18.15
CA GLY A 302 20.71 6.25 18.51
C GLY A 302 21.19 7.11 17.33
N VAL A 303 20.89 6.70 16.09
CA VAL A 303 21.21 7.45 14.87
C VAL A 303 20.17 8.55 14.59
N ARG A 304 18.94 8.36 15.07
CA ARG A 304 17.81 9.28 14.90
C ARG A 304 17.18 9.60 16.26
N SER A 305 16.74 10.85 16.46
CA SER A 305 15.96 11.24 17.64
C SER A 305 14.51 10.78 17.51
N TRP A 306 13.84 10.50 18.63
CA TRP A 306 12.40 10.23 18.65
C TRP A 306 11.58 11.41 18.11
N ASP A 307 12.02 12.65 18.35
CA ASP A 307 11.34 13.85 17.87
C ASP A 307 11.34 13.96 16.34
N ASP A 308 12.25 13.23 15.67
CA ASP A 308 12.37 13.13 14.21
C ASP A 308 11.77 11.83 13.68
N TYR A 309 10.75 11.28 14.36
CA TYR A 309 10.07 10.06 13.94
C TYR A 309 9.49 10.21 12.53
N LEU A 310 9.74 9.22 11.68
CA LEU A 310 9.18 9.13 10.34
C LEU A 310 8.44 7.81 10.16
N ILE A 311 7.31 7.87 9.45
CA ILE A 311 6.72 6.66 8.88
C ILE A 311 7.60 6.15 7.73
N ASP A 312 7.77 4.84 7.64
CA ASP A 312 8.52 4.22 6.55
C ASP A 312 7.78 4.33 5.22
N GLU A 313 8.49 4.80 4.19
CA GLU A 313 8.01 4.99 2.83
C GLU A 313 8.95 4.31 1.82
N MET A 314 8.41 4.05 0.64
CA MET A 314 9.15 3.58 -0.52
C MET A 314 8.99 4.60 -1.64
N SER A 315 10.10 5.23 -2.01
CA SER A 315 10.24 6.06 -3.21
C SER A 315 11.03 5.30 -4.26
#